data_AF-A0A382Y8H7-F1
#
_entry.id   AF-A0A382Y8H7-F1
#
_cell.length_a   1.000
_cell.length_b   1.000
_cell.length_c   1.000
_cell.angle_alpha   90.00
_cell.angle_beta   90.00
_cell.angle_gamma   90.00
#
_symmetry.space_group_name_H-M   'P 1'
#
loop_
_entity.id
_entity.type
_entity.pdbx_description
1 polymer ?
#
loop_
_entity_poly.entity_id
_entity_poly.type
_entity_poly.pdbx_seq_one_letter_code
_entity_poly.pdbx_strand_id
1 'polypeptide(L)' 'MLIHLKNKDKLIVDDFKFRCCIGKSGTKKSKIEGDNSTPKGIFTLGTLYYRKDRVKKPVTNLKTKIIKSNLGWCNDPKH' A
#
# COMPACT_ATOMS: atom_id res chain seq x y z
N MET A 1 7.77 3.49 -13.51
CA MET A 1 7.28 2.23 -12.93
C MET A 1 5.76 2.24 -12.91
N LEU A 2 5.13 1.53 -13.83
CA LEU A 2 3.67 1.38 -13.89
C LEU A 2 3.30 0.04 -13.24
N ILE A 3 2.39 0.08 -12.26
CA ILE A 3 1.94 -1.12 -11.56
C ILE A 3 0.64 -1.58 -12.20
N HIS A 4 0.66 -2.73 -12.85
CA HIS A 4 -0.50 -3.31 -13.51
C HIS A 4 -1.11 -4.42 -12.66
N LEU A 5 -2.35 -4.22 -12.22
CA LEU A 5 -3.20 -5.27 -11.67
C LEU A 5 -3.82 -6.03 -12.84
N LYS A 6 -3.28 -7.21 -13.16
CA LYS A 6 -3.80 -8.02 -14.28
C LYS A 6 -5.13 -8.70 -13.89
N ASN A 7 -5.23 -9.18 -12.65
CA ASN A 7 -6.36 -9.91 -12.07
C ASN A 7 -6.31 -9.79 -10.52
N LYS A 8 -7.24 -10.42 -9.79
CA LYS A 8 -7.25 -10.43 -8.31
C LYS A 8 -6.07 -11.19 -7.66
N ASP A 9 -5.22 -11.84 -8.45
CA ASP A 9 -4.15 -12.74 -8.00
C ASP A 9 -2.73 -12.26 -8.32
N LYS A 10 -2.57 -11.34 -9.29
CA LYS A 10 -1.26 -10.98 -9.86
C LYS A 10 -1.04 -9.48 -9.98
N LEU A 11 0.06 -9.03 -9.37
CA LEU A 11 0.64 -7.70 -9.51
C LEU A 11 1.84 -7.80 -10.45
N ILE A 12 1.84 -7.01 -11.52
CA ILE A 12 2.95 -6.96 -12.48
C ILE A 12 3.59 -5.58 -12.39
N VAL A 13 4.91 -5.56 -12.20
CA VAL A 13 5.73 -4.35 -12.15
C VAL A 13 6.93 -4.60 -13.05
N ASP A 14 6.91 -4.03 -14.25
CA ASP A 14 7.89 -4.33 -15.30
C ASP A 14 8.02 -5.87 -15.47
N ASP A 15 9.20 -6.46 -15.25
CA ASP A 15 9.42 -7.91 -15.35
C ASP A 15 9.02 -8.70 -14.09
N PHE A 16 8.72 -8.01 -12.99
CA PHE A 16 8.38 -8.63 -11.72
C PHE A 16 6.91 -9.04 -11.66
N LYS A 17 6.66 -10.27 -11.20
CA LYS A 17 5.32 -10.82 -11.01
C LYS A 17 5.16 -11.27 -9.56
N PHE A 18 4.26 -10.62 -8.83
CA PHE A 18 3.96 -10.95 -7.44
C PHE A 18 2.55 -11.49 -7.32
N ARG A 19 2.36 -12.42 -6.37
CA ARG A 19 1.02 -12.74 -5.89
C ARG A 19 0.48 -11.54 -5.13
N CYS A 20 -0.75 -11.14 -5.45
CA CYS A 20 -1.44 -10.08 -4.73
C CYS A 20 -2.91 -10.44 -4.51
N CYS A 21 -3.56 -9.66 -3.64
CA CYS A 21 -4.99 -9.68 -3.46
C CYS A 21 -5.50 -8.24 -3.58
N ILE A 22 -6.72 -8.06 -4.07
CA ILE A 22 -7.42 -6.78 -4.05
C ILE A 22 -8.64 -6.86 -3.14
N GLY A 23 -9.23 -5.69 -2.85
CA GLY A 23 -10.46 -5.60 -2.07
C GLY A 23 -11.55 -6.53 -2.60
N LYS A 24 -12.37 -7.07 -1.67
CA LYS A 24 -13.45 -8.02 -2.00
C LYS A 24 -14.37 -7.49 -3.10
N SER A 25 -14.65 -6.18 -3.07
CA SER A 25 -15.49 -5.44 -4.02
C SER A 25 -14.76 -5.05 -5.32
N GLY A 26 -13.55 -5.54 -5.57
CA GLY A 26 -12.77 -5.24 -6.77
C GLY A 26 -12.10 -3.87 -6.72
N THR A 27 -11.98 -3.21 -7.89
CA THR A 27 -11.35 -1.89 -8.01
C THR A 27 -12.36 -0.78 -8.29
N LYS A 28 -12.25 0.38 -7.65
CA LYS A 28 -13.10 1.56 -7.91
C LYS A 28 -12.26 2.83 -8.03
N LYS A 29 -12.64 3.77 -8.90
CA LYS A 29 -12.00 5.10 -8.95
C LYS A 29 -12.37 5.93 -7.71
N SER A 30 -13.65 6.04 -7.41
CA SER A 30 -14.17 6.73 -6.21
C SER A 30 -14.40 5.72 -5.08
N LYS A 31 -13.31 5.28 -4.46
CA LYS A 31 -13.35 4.43 -3.25
C LYS A 31 -13.84 5.25 -2.07
N ILE A 32 -14.75 4.70 -1.27
CA ILE A 32 -15.15 5.25 0.03
C ILE A 32 -14.72 4.34 1.18
N GLU A 33 -14.66 4.87 2.40
CA GLU A 33 -14.39 4.04 3.57
C GLU A 33 -15.46 2.96 3.77
N GLY A 34 -15.04 1.74 4.13
CA GLY A 34 -15.93 0.59 4.32
C GLY A 34 -16.40 -0.14 3.06
N ASP A 35 -16.10 0.35 1.84
CA ASP A 35 -16.62 -0.27 0.61
C ASP A 35 -15.88 -1.54 0.13
N ASN A 36 -14.80 -1.92 0.85
CA ASN A 36 -13.95 -3.07 0.55
C ASN A 36 -13.37 -3.09 -0.87
N SER A 37 -13.16 -1.93 -1.50
CA SER A 37 -12.57 -1.81 -2.84
C SER A 37 -11.11 -1.33 -2.80
N THR A 38 -10.32 -1.70 -3.80
CA THR A 38 -9.00 -1.15 -4.05
C THR A 38 -9.12 0.08 -4.97
N PRO A 39 -8.55 1.24 -4.61
CA PRO A 39 -8.66 2.44 -5.44
C PRO A 39 -7.93 2.24 -6.79
N LYS A 40 -8.57 2.67 -7.89
CA LYS A 40 -8.03 2.61 -9.26
C LYS A 40 -7.59 4.00 -9.70
N GLY A 41 -6.31 4.16 -10.02
CA GLY A 41 -5.75 5.43 -10.43
C GLY A 41 -4.22 5.38 -10.57
N ILE A 42 -3.62 6.55 -10.75
CA ILE A 42 -2.16 6.71 -10.74
C ILE A 42 -1.78 7.21 -9.35
N PHE A 43 -0.93 6.46 -8.67
CA PHE A 43 -0.47 6.77 -7.31
C PHE A 43 1.05 6.83 -7.29
N THR A 44 1.60 7.73 -6.47
CA THR A 44 3.02 7.77 -6.17
C THR A 44 3.32 6.95 -4.93
N LEU A 45 4.54 6.38 -4.87
CA LEU A 45 5.01 5.73 -3.65
C LEU A 45 5.39 6.80 -2.62
N GLY A 46 4.81 6.67 -1.43
CA GLY A 46 5.10 7.55 -0.30
C GLY A 46 6.35 7.13 0.49
N THR A 47 6.42 7.65 1.73
CA THR A 47 7.46 7.25 2.68
C THR A 47 7.28 5.80 3.12
N LEU A 48 8.37 5.02 3.10
CA LEU A 48 8.39 3.67 3.63
C LEU A 48 8.58 3.72 5.16
N TYR A 49 7.56 3.29 5.88
CA TYR A 49 7.60 3.16 7.33
C TYR A 49 8.04 1.76 7.72
N TYR A 50 9.01 1.63 8.63
CA TYR A 50 9.47 0.33 9.10
C TYR A 50 9.69 0.29 10.61
N ARG A 51 9.53 -0.90 11.19
CA ARG A 51 9.76 -1.18 12.60
C ARG A 51 11.20 -1.63 12.83
N LYS A 52 12.07 -0.71 13.25
CA LYS A 52 13.51 -0.98 13.49
C LYS A 52 13.73 -2.07 14.55
N ASP A 53 12.79 -2.22 15.48
CA ASP A 53 12.78 -3.26 16.51
C ASP A 53 12.45 -4.65 15.97
N ARG A 54 11.84 -4.76 14.78
CA ARG A 54 11.44 -6.04 14.17
C ARG A 54 12.23 -6.41 12.92
N VAL A 55 12.67 -5.42 12.13
CA VAL A 55 13.34 -5.65 10.85
C VAL A 55 14.51 -4.69 10.67
N LYS A 56 15.57 -5.15 9.99
CA LYS A 56 16.68 -4.30 9.56
C LYS A 56 16.17 -3.22 8.60
N LYS A 57 16.88 -2.08 8.54
CA LYS A 57 16.55 -0.99 7.61
C LYS A 57 16.53 -1.55 6.17
N PRO A 58 15.41 -1.41 5.44
CA PRO A 58 15.33 -1.86 4.05
C PRO A 58 16.30 -1.10 3.14
N VAL A 59 16.93 -1.81 2.21
CA VAL A 59 17.73 -1.21 1.14
C VAL A 59 16.76 -0.74 0.06
N THR A 60 16.58 0.57 -0.08
CA THR A 60 15.63 1.17 -1.02
C THR A 60 15.96 2.63 -1.30
N ASN A 61 15.52 3.13 -2.46
CA ASN A 61 15.59 4.54 -2.83
C ASN A 61 14.42 5.36 -2.26
N LEU A 62 13.43 4.71 -1.63
CA LEU A 62 12.31 5.41 -1.00
C LEU A 62 12.75 6.10 0.29
N LYS A 63 12.15 7.25 0.60
CA LYS A 63 12.33 7.89 1.90
C LYS A 63 11.87 6.92 3.00
N THR A 64 12.77 6.56 3.92
CA THR A 64 12.44 5.65 5.02
C THR A 64 12.20 6.41 6.33
N LYS A 65 11.18 6.01 7.11
CA LYS A 65 10.91 6.55 8.45
C LYS A 65 10.71 5.41 9.45
N ILE A 66 11.30 5.55 10.64
CA ILE A 66 11.14 4.57 11.72
C ILE A 66 9.78 4.77 12.38
N ILE A 67 9.02 3.68 12.53
CA ILE A 67 7.79 3.65 13.34
C ILE A 67 8.20 3.65 14.82
N LYS A 68 7.71 4.63 15.58
CA LYS A 68 7.89 4.72 17.04
C LYS A 68 6.58 4.32 17.73
N SER A 69 6.64 3.95 19.01
CA SER A 69 5.46 3.55 19.80
C SER A 69 4.38 4.64 19.90
N ASN A 70 4.78 5.91 19.80
CA ASN A 70 3.87 7.06 19.84
C ASN A 70 3.33 7.49 18.46
N LEU A 71 3.67 6.79 17.38
CA LEU A 71 3.01 7.01 16.09
C LEU A 71 1.71 6.20 16.06
N GLY A 72 0.57 6.89 16.17
CA GLY A 72 -0.75 6.29 16.02
C GLY A 72 -1.27 6.41 14.58
N TRP A 73 -2.09 5.45 14.17
CA TRP A 73 -3.05 5.64 13.08
C TRP A 73 -4.40 5.96 13.70
N CYS A 74 -5.02 7.05 13.25
CA CYS A 74 -6.38 7.37 13.59
C CYS A 74 -7.29 6.88 12.47
N ASN A 75 -8.22 6.00 12.81
CA ASN A 75 -9.31 5.58 11.93
C ASN A 75 -10.64 6.19 12.41
N ASP A 76 -10.59 7.19 13.28
CA ASP A 76 -11.80 7.87 13.75
C ASP A 76 -12.22 8.91 12.71
N PRO A 77 -13.39 8.77 12.06
CA PRO A 77 -13.88 9.78 11.13
C PRO A 77 -14.23 11.12 11.80
N LYS A 78 -14.17 11.22 13.14
CA LYS A 78 -14.50 12.42 13.92
C LYS A 78 -13.31 13.09 14.62
N HIS A 79 -12.07 12.63 14.40
CA HIS A 79 -10.86 13.22 15.00
C HIS A 79 -10.11 14.15 14.05
#